data_AF-A0A645GR82-F1
#
_entry.id   AF-A0A645GR82-F1
#
_cell.length_a   1.000
_cell.length_b   1.000
_cell.length_c   1.000
_cell.angle_alpha   90.00
_cell.angle_beta   90.00
_cell.angle_gamma   90.00
#
_symmetry.space_group_name_H-M   'P 1'
#
loop_
_entity.id
_entity.type
_entity.pdbx_description
1 polymer ?
#
loop_
_entity_poly.entity_id
_entity_poly.type
_entity_poly.pdbx_seq_one_letter_code
_entity_poly.pdbx_strand_id
1 'polypeptide(L)'
;MRKVLELPGLEIYGLGTNYGCYGTVLANEKNTNEFVELANYLEKKLSTKFKYLSGGNCSSYYLVEKGTMPNKINHLRMGGQHIFGIEYVEGRYLDGYSHSNKDINKYVSDAYILKAEIIEIRKKPTVPVGELGVDSFMKSKTFVDRGVRKNAILSFGLQDVPWENIHPVEEDIQILGQTSNHTIIDINDTNDKYQLGDIIRFEVDYTALMLLCNADSVKKVFLNKQ
;
A
#
# COMPACT_ATOMS: atom_id res chain seq x y z
N MET A 1 10.03 33.24 -11.18
CA MET A 1 11.13 33.39 -10.20
C MET A 1 11.59 34.82 -10.04
N ARG A 2 12.11 35.54 -11.06
CA ARG A 2 12.55 36.96 -10.88
C ARG A 2 11.50 37.86 -10.23
N LYS A 3 10.26 37.88 -10.75
CA LYS A 3 9.14 38.61 -10.15
C LYS A 3 8.84 38.21 -8.70
N VAL A 4 9.08 36.94 -8.32
CA VAL A 4 8.86 36.47 -6.94
C VAL A 4 9.92 37.07 -6.00
N LEU A 5 11.16 37.22 -6.47
CA LEU A 5 12.25 37.85 -5.69
C LEU A 5 12.02 39.34 -5.43
N GLU A 6 11.15 40.00 -6.20
CA GLU A 6 10.79 41.42 -6.05
C GLU A 6 9.64 41.64 -5.06
N LEU A 7 8.89 40.58 -4.71
CA LEU A 7 7.71 40.69 -3.84
C LEU A 7 8.13 40.65 -2.36
N PRO A 8 7.80 41.69 -1.56
CA PRO A 8 8.07 41.66 -0.13
C PRO A 8 7.26 40.54 0.54
N GLY A 9 7.92 39.79 1.42
CA GLY A 9 7.30 38.68 2.16
C GLY A 9 7.29 37.32 1.45
N LEU A 10 7.89 37.20 0.26
CA LEU A 10 8.07 35.91 -0.42
C LEU A 10 9.55 35.52 -0.52
N GLU A 11 9.84 34.24 -0.29
CA GLU A 11 11.17 33.64 -0.43
C GLU A 11 11.09 32.42 -1.35
N ILE A 12 12.04 32.31 -2.29
CA ILE A 12 12.22 31.06 -3.04
C ILE A 12 13.11 30.13 -2.22
N TYR A 13 12.48 29.37 -1.34
CA TYR A 13 13.15 28.54 -0.34
C TYR A 13 13.90 27.33 -0.91
N GLY A 14 13.47 26.83 -2.07
CA GLY A 14 14.06 25.65 -2.67
C GLY A 14 13.46 25.23 -4.00
N LEU A 15 14.02 24.16 -4.55
CA LEU A 15 13.47 23.43 -5.70
C LEU A 15 13.08 22.02 -5.28
N GLY A 16 12.05 21.48 -5.92
CA GLY A 16 11.57 20.13 -5.63
C GLY A 16 11.45 19.29 -6.91
N THR A 17 11.78 18.00 -6.82
CA THR A 17 11.49 17.00 -7.84
C THR A 17 10.94 15.71 -7.21
N ASN A 18 10.13 14.97 -7.95
CA ASN A 18 9.62 13.65 -7.60
C ASN A 18 9.80 12.72 -8.80
N TYR A 19 10.56 11.65 -8.63
CA TYR A 19 10.66 10.55 -9.59
C TYR A 19 9.76 9.42 -9.10
N GLY A 20 8.97 8.80 -9.97
CA GLY A 20 8.10 7.67 -9.64
C GLY A 20 6.62 8.05 -9.61
N CYS A 21 5.86 7.41 -8.73
CA CYS A 21 4.39 7.54 -8.66
C CYS A 21 3.76 7.31 -10.04
N TYR A 22 3.03 8.30 -10.56
CA TYR A 22 2.35 8.20 -11.86
C TYR A 22 3.30 7.96 -13.03
N GLY A 23 4.47 8.61 -13.04
CA GLY A 23 5.41 8.51 -14.14
C GLY A 23 6.26 7.24 -14.12
N THR A 24 6.22 6.47 -13.03
CA THR A 24 6.97 5.22 -12.77
C THR A 24 8.49 5.25 -13.00
N VAL A 25 9.05 6.42 -13.36
CA VAL A 25 10.49 6.63 -13.52
C VAL A 25 11.18 6.49 -12.16
N LEU A 26 12.06 5.50 -12.02
CA LEU A 26 12.89 5.36 -10.83
C LEU A 26 13.88 6.53 -10.72
N ALA A 27 14.11 7.00 -9.49
CA ALA A 27 15.22 7.89 -9.21
C ALA A 27 16.54 7.14 -9.50
N ASN A 28 17.46 7.78 -10.22
CA ASN A 28 18.80 7.28 -10.45
C ASN A 28 19.81 8.44 -10.46
N GLU A 29 21.10 8.11 -10.48
CA GLU A 29 22.16 9.13 -10.51
C GLU A 29 22.01 10.12 -11.66
N LYS A 30 21.61 9.65 -12.84
CA LYS A 30 21.47 10.52 -14.02
C LYS A 30 20.39 11.56 -13.80
N ASN A 31 19.14 11.14 -13.53
CA ASN A 31 18.03 12.10 -13.42
C ASN A 31 18.16 13.00 -12.19
N THR A 32 18.71 12.50 -11.08
CA THR A 32 18.97 13.31 -9.88
C THR A 32 20.08 14.34 -10.13
N ASN A 33 21.13 14.00 -10.88
CA ASN A 33 22.14 14.98 -11.31
C ASN A 33 21.58 16.01 -12.30
N GLU A 34 20.73 15.62 -13.26
CA GLU A 34 20.05 16.57 -14.15
C GLU A 34 19.25 17.63 -13.36
N PHE A 35 18.60 17.22 -12.26
CA PHE A 35 17.92 18.15 -11.35
C PHE A 35 18.89 19.08 -10.61
N VAL A 36 20.05 18.56 -10.17
CA VAL A 36 21.11 19.37 -9.55
C VAL A 36 21.69 20.39 -10.54
N GLU A 37 21.90 19.99 -11.79
CA GLU A 37 22.38 20.88 -12.86
C GLU A 37 21.39 22.00 -13.15
N LEU A 38 20.09 21.68 -13.22
CA LEU A 38 19.03 22.67 -13.35
C LEU A 38 19.04 23.67 -12.18
N ALA A 39 19.20 23.17 -10.96
CA ALA A 39 19.30 24.02 -9.78
C ALA A 39 20.52 24.96 -9.86
N ASN A 40 21.69 24.44 -10.20
CA ASN A 40 22.92 25.23 -10.39
C ASN A 40 22.74 26.33 -11.45
N TYR A 41 22.12 25.98 -12.57
CA TYR A 41 21.81 26.94 -13.63
C TYR A 41 20.91 28.07 -13.13
N LEU A 42 19.85 27.73 -12.39
CA LEU A 42 18.92 28.72 -11.84
C LEU A 42 19.56 29.60 -10.76
N GLU A 43 20.36 29.03 -9.87
CA GLU A 43 21.14 29.79 -8.87
C GLU A 43 22.03 30.85 -9.55
N LYS A 44 22.77 30.46 -10.59
CA LYS A 44 23.64 31.37 -11.36
C LYS A 44 22.83 32.46 -12.06
N LYS A 45 21.70 32.10 -12.68
CA LYS A 45 20.86 33.03 -13.45
C LYS A 45 20.16 34.06 -12.57
N LEU A 46 19.81 33.68 -11.35
CA LEU A 46 19.07 34.50 -10.39
C LEU A 46 19.96 35.18 -9.34
N SER A 47 21.26 34.87 -9.33
CA SER A 47 22.20 35.30 -8.28
C SER A 47 21.67 35.00 -6.87
N THR A 48 21.07 33.82 -6.70
CA THR A 48 20.50 33.35 -5.43
C THR A 48 20.95 31.93 -5.13
N LYS A 49 20.81 31.49 -3.88
CA LYS A 49 21.07 30.12 -3.46
C LYS A 49 19.80 29.49 -2.92
N PHE A 50 19.53 28.26 -3.35
CA PHE A 50 18.41 27.51 -2.82
C PHE A 50 18.84 26.86 -1.51
N LYS A 51 18.07 27.08 -0.44
CA LYS A 51 18.33 26.42 0.84
C LYS A 51 18.13 24.91 0.73
N TYR A 52 17.09 24.49 0.00
CA TYR A 52 16.80 23.08 -0.22
C TYR A 52 16.71 22.71 -1.69
N LEU A 53 17.43 21.65 -2.06
CA LEU A 53 17.11 20.85 -3.22
C LEU A 53 16.41 19.59 -2.74
N SER A 54 15.09 19.62 -2.84
CA SER A 54 14.23 18.55 -2.37
C SER A 54 14.02 17.49 -3.44
N GLY A 55 14.72 16.38 -3.30
CA GLY A 55 14.42 15.16 -4.05
C GLY A 55 13.47 14.26 -3.27
N GLY A 56 13.13 13.13 -3.87
CA GLY A 56 12.60 12.02 -3.11
C GLY A 56 11.22 11.52 -3.51
N ASN A 57 11.13 10.21 -3.38
CA ASN A 57 9.97 9.36 -3.18
C ASN A 57 10.48 8.12 -2.41
N CYS A 58 9.64 7.11 -2.18
CA CYS A 58 10.10 5.89 -1.49
C CYS A 58 11.27 5.19 -2.22
N SER A 59 11.27 5.12 -3.54
CA SER A 59 12.39 4.51 -4.30
C SER A 59 13.70 5.30 -4.23
N SER A 60 13.67 6.55 -3.77
CA SER A 60 14.88 7.37 -3.67
C SER A 60 15.78 6.96 -2.51
N TYR A 61 15.23 6.25 -1.50
CA TYR A 61 16.01 5.65 -0.44
C TYR A 61 17.07 4.68 -0.97
N TYR A 62 16.78 3.98 -2.06
CA TYR A 62 17.74 3.11 -2.74
C TYR A 62 19.06 3.84 -3.07
N LEU A 63 19.00 5.07 -3.57
CA LEU A 63 20.21 5.86 -3.87
C LEU A 63 20.95 6.30 -2.61
N VAL A 64 20.23 6.55 -1.52
CA VAL A 64 20.84 6.87 -0.22
C VAL A 64 21.58 5.67 0.31
N GLU A 65 20.94 4.51 0.31
CA GLU A 65 21.51 3.26 0.80
C GLU A 65 22.74 2.83 -0.01
N LYS A 66 22.71 2.96 -1.34
CA LYS A 66 23.88 2.68 -2.19
C LYS A 66 24.95 3.79 -2.15
N GLY A 67 24.69 4.91 -1.48
CA GLY A 67 25.61 6.05 -1.41
C GLY A 67 25.78 6.80 -2.73
N THR A 68 24.82 6.70 -3.65
CA THR A 68 24.86 7.29 -5.00
C THR A 68 23.99 8.54 -5.15
N MET A 69 23.21 8.89 -4.12
CA MET A 69 22.47 10.16 -4.09
C MET A 69 23.43 11.35 -4.20
N PRO A 70 23.24 12.30 -5.14
CA PRO A 70 24.08 13.49 -5.21
C PRO A 70 24.04 14.29 -3.90
N ASN A 71 25.20 14.59 -3.31
CA ASN A 71 25.34 15.32 -2.04
C ASN A 71 24.61 16.67 -2.00
N LYS A 72 24.32 17.26 -3.17
CA LYS A 72 23.60 18.53 -3.27
C LYS A 72 22.08 18.38 -3.04
N ILE A 73 21.54 17.15 -3.10
CA ILE A 73 20.19 16.84 -2.61
C ILE A 73 20.26 16.75 -1.09
N ASN A 74 19.77 17.80 -0.43
CA ASN A 74 19.89 17.98 1.02
C ASN A 74 18.53 17.92 1.75
N HIS A 75 17.47 17.55 1.04
CA HIS A 75 16.14 17.34 1.61
C HIS A 75 15.46 16.18 0.89
N LEU A 76 15.20 15.09 1.60
CA LEU A 76 14.58 13.89 1.04
C LEU A 76 13.13 13.76 1.52
N ARG A 77 12.21 13.56 0.58
CA ARG A 77 10.79 13.31 0.87
C ARG A 77 10.49 11.82 0.72
N MET A 78 10.11 11.18 1.81
CA MET A 78 9.70 9.77 1.86
C MET A 78 8.36 9.65 2.57
N GLY A 79 7.54 8.67 2.16
CA GLY A 79 6.19 8.49 2.71
C GLY A 79 5.89 7.02 2.98
N GLY A 80 5.41 6.30 1.95
CA GLY A 80 5.02 4.90 2.05
C GLY A 80 6.07 3.98 2.66
N GLN A 81 7.36 4.25 2.46
CA GLN A 81 8.45 3.50 3.09
C GLN A 81 8.41 3.54 4.62
N HIS A 82 8.09 4.67 5.24
CA HIS A 82 7.98 4.76 6.71
C HIS A 82 6.72 4.08 7.23
N ILE A 83 5.67 4.03 6.40
CA ILE A 83 4.40 3.41 6.74
C ILE A 83 4.57 1.89 6.72
N PHE A 84 5.19 1.34 5.68
CA PHE A 84 5.24 -0.11 5.44
C PHE A 84 6.57 -0.78 5.76
N GLY A 85 7.65 -0.02 5.96
CA GLY A 85 9.00 -0.58 6.12
C GLY A 85 9.50 -1.30 4.87
N ILE A 86 9.17 -0.81 3.68
CA ILE A 86 9.49 -1.44 2.39
C ILE A 86 10.46 -0.58 1.56
N GLU A 87 11.47 -1.24 0.98
CA GLU A 87 12.28 -0.75 -0.12
C GLU A 87 11.62 -1.15 -1.46
N TYR A 88 11.30 -0.18 -2.30
CA TYR A 88 10.43 -0.35 -3.48
C TYR A 88 11.18 -0.55 -4.80
N VAL A 89 12.52 -0.52 -4.81
CA VAL A 89 13.32 -0.77 -6.00
C VAL A 89 13.66 -2.24 -6.15
N GLU A 90 14.25 -2.84 -5.11
CA GLU A 90 14.59 -4.26 -5.04
C GLU A 90 13.42 -5.09 -4.51
N GLY A 91 12.43 -4.47 -3.86
CA GLY A 91 11.29 -5.17 -3.27
C GLY A 91 11.75 -6.01 -2.09
N ARG A 92 11.96 -5.37 -0.94
CA ARG A 92 12.33 -6.03 0.31
C ARG A 92 11.88 -5.23 1.52
N TYR A 93 11.73 -5.91 2.65
CA TYR A 93 11.55 -5.23 3.92
C TYR A 93 12.86 -4.63 4.42
N LEU A 94 12.73 -3.55 5.18
CA LEU A 94 13.84 -2.78 5.74
C LEU A 94 14.03 -3.12 7.21
N ASP A 95 15.24 -3.54 7.56
CA ASP A 95 15.64 -3.73 8.96
C ASP A 95 15.48 -2.42 9.76
N GLY A 96 15.00 -2.55 11.00
CA GLY A 96 14.79 -1.42 11.91
C GLY A 96 13.50 -0.64 11.68
N TYR A 97 12.68 -1.04 10.70
CA TYR A 97 11.32 -0.54 10.51
C TYR A 97 10.30 -1.58 10.95
N SER A 98 9.10 -1.14 11.33
CA SER A 98 7.95 -2.04 11.46
C SER A 98 7.50 -2.48 10.07
N HIS A 99 7.49 -3.78 9.84
CA HIS A 99 7.15 -4.38 8.55
C HIS A 99 6.57 -5.78 8.74
N SER A 100 5.87 -6.26 7.71
CA SER A 100 5.31 -7.61 7.70
C SER A 100 6.39 -8.70 7.63
N ASN A 101 6.05 -9.91 8.06
CA ASN A 101 6.83 -11.12 7.80
C ASN A 101 6.30 -11.95 6.62
N LYS A 102 5.25 -11.48 5.94
CA LYS A 102 4.67 -12.15 4.77
C LYS A 102 5.54 -11.95 3.54
N ASP A 103 5.34 -12.78 2.52
CA ASP A 103 6.02 -12.63 1.23
C ASP A 103 6.00 -11.18 0.72
N ILE A 104 7.16 -10.67 0.30
CA ILE A 104 7.31 -9.26 -0.08
C ILE A 104 6.43 -8.85 -1.25
N ASN A 105 6.01 -9.79 -2.12
CA ASN A 105 5.11 -9.49 -3.23
C ASN A 105 3.69 -9.12 -2.76
N LYS A 106 3.38 -9.28 -1.47
CA LYS A 106 2.13 -8.79 -0.87
C LYS A 106 2.19 -7.30 -0.52
N TYR A 107 3.38 -6.71 -0.37
CA TYR A 107 3.59 -5.29 -0.06
C TYR A 107 2.76 -4.76 1.13
N VAL A 108 2.66 -5.56 2.19
CA VAL A 108 1.84 -5.27 3.38
C VAL A 108 2.68 -4.95 4.61
N SER A 109 2.03 -4.50 5.67
CA SER A 109 2.63 -4.26 6.98
C SER A 109 1.72 -4.79 8.08
N ASP A 110 2.35 -5.34 9.12
CA ASP A 110 1.67 -5.82 10.33
C ASP A 110 1.23 -4.68 11.27
N ALA A 111 1.64 -3.44 10.97
CA ALA A 111 1.21 -2.25 11.70
C ALA A 111 -0.25 -1.85 11.42
N TYR A 112 -0.81 -2.27 10.28
CA TYR A 112 -2.18 -1.93 9.87
C TYR A 112 -3.00 -3.19 9.67
N ILE A 113 -3.91 -3.42 10.61
CA ILE A 113 -4.72 -4.63 10.63
C ILE A 113 -6.19 -4.28 10.40
N LEU A 114 -6.75 -4.76 9.28
CA LEU A 114 -8.18 -4.82 9.09
C LEU A 114 -8.74 -5.99 9.91
N LYS A 115 -9.82 -5.73 10.66
CA LYS A 115 -10.53 -6.73 11.45
C LYS A 115 -11.96 -6.84 10.94
N ALA A 116 -12.40 -8.05 10.66
CA ALA A 116 -13.76 -8.32 10.17
C ALA A 116 -14.40 -9.48 10.92
N GLU A 117 -15.68 -9.33 11.24
CA GLU A 117 -16.46 -10.35 11.95
C GLU A 117 -17.00 -11.41 10.98
N ILE A 118 -16.99 -12.67 11.41
CA ILE A 118 -17.68 -13.76 10.74
C ILE A 118 -19.18 -13.68 11.04
N ILE A 119 -19.98 -13.48 9.99
CA ILE A 119 -21.45 -13.36 10.07
C ILE A 119 -22.21 -14.59 9.55
N GLU A 120 -21.52 -15.52 8.87
CA GLU A 120 -22.07 -16.82 8.49
C GLU A 120 -20.95 -17.84 8.38
N ILE A 121 -21.22 -19.09 8.78
CA ILE A 121 -20.36 -20.24 8.51
C ILE A 121 -21.22 -21.38 7.95
N ARG A 122 -20.84 -21.93 6.80
CA ARG A 122 -21.50 -23.11 6.23
C ARG A 122 -20.52 -24.03 5.51
N LYS A 123 -20.86 -25.32 5.47
CA LYS A 123 -20.24 -26.27 4.55
C LYS A 123 -20.95 -26.20 3.20
N LYS A 124 -20.21 -25.96 2.11
CA LYS A 124 -20.74 -25.89 0.75
C LYS A 124 -19.83 -26.67 -0.21
N PRO A 125 -20.35 -27.28 -1.28
CA PRO A 125 -19.52 -27.77 -2.37
C PRO A 125 -18.75 -26.60 -3.00
N THR A 126 -17.51 -26.80 -3.42
CA THR A 126 -16.72 -25.73 -4.05
C THR A 126 -17.18 -25.39 -5.47
N VAL A 127 -17.85 -26.32 -6.15
CA VAL A 127 -18.49 -26.09 -7.44
C VAL A 127 -19.96 -25.73 -7.18
N PRO A 128 -20.43 -24.55 -7.65
CA PRO A 128 -21.83 -24.19 -7.57
C PRO A 128 -22.72 -25.18 -8.31
N VAL A 129 -23.93 -25.42 -7.79
CA VAL A 129 -24.94 -26.24 -8.45
C VAL A 129 -25.76 -25.36 -9.39
N GLY A 130 -25.78 -25.68 -10.68
CA GLY A 130 -26.57 -24.98 -11.71
C GLY A 130 -25.73 -24.45 -12.87
N GLU A 131 -26.39 -23.75 -13.79
CA GLU A 131 -25.72 -23.04 -14.89
C GLU A 131 -25.07 -21.75 -14.35
N LEU A 132 -23.80 -21.53 -14.71
CA LEU A 132 -23.07 -20.35 -14.27
C LEU A 132 -23.43 -19.14 -15.15
N GLY A 133 -23.91 -18.07 -14.50
CA GLY A 133 -24.03 -16.75 -15.12
C GLY A 133 -22.75 -15.92 -14.96
N VAL A 134 -22.92 -14.59 -14.98
CA VAL A 134 -21.88 -13.61 -14.68
C VAL A 134 -22.16 -12.90 -13.36
N ASP A 135 -21.13 -12.36 -12.72
CA ASP A 135 -21.30 -11.51 -11.54
C ASP A 135 -21.82 -10.11 -11.88
N SER A 136 -22.01 -9.27 -10.85
CA SER A 136 -22.48 -7.88 -10.99
C SER A 136 -21.55 -6.97 -11.81
N PHE A 137 -20.35 -7.44 -12.15
CA PHE A 137 -19.37 -6.74 -12.98
C PHE A 137 -19.18 -7.41 -14.34
N MET A 138 -20.12 -8.28 -14.74
CA MET A 138 -20.12 -9.01 -16.00
C MET A 138 -18.91 -9.95 -16.16
N LYS A 139 -18.33 -10.42 -15.06
CA LYS A 139 -17.23 -11.40 -15.08
C LYS A 139 -17.76 -12.81 -14.86
N SER A 140 -17.28 -13.77 -15.65
CA SER A 140 -17.48 -15.19 -15.38
C SER A 140 -16.47 -15.69 -14.35
N LYS A 141 -16.82 -16.78 -13.66
CA LYS A 141 -15.95 -17.42 -12.66
C LYS A 141 -15.78 -18.90 -12.99
N THR A 142 -14.58 -19.41 -12.78
CA THR A 142 -14.28 -20.84 -12.84
C THR A 142 -14.06 -21.35 -11.42
N PHE A 143 -14.44 -22.61 -11.19
CA PHE A 143 -14.37 -23.24 -9.89
C PHE A 143 -13.58 -24.55 -10.00
N VAL A 144 -12.68 -24.78 -9.06
CA VAL A 144 -11.97 -26.05 -8.92
C VAL A 144 -12.73 -26.90 -7.91
N ASP A 145 -13.05 -28.14 -8.27
CA ASP A 145 -13.68 -29.07 -7.35
C ASP A 145 -12.67 -29.55 -6.29
N ARG A 146 -12.98 -29.23 -5.02
CA ARG A 146 -12.24 -29.68 -3.84
C ARG A 146 -13.19 -30.35 -2.84
N GLY A 147 -14.34 -30.81 -3.30
CA GLY A 147 -15.40 -31.39 -2.47
C GLY A 147 -16.14 -30.36 -1.62
N VAL A 148 -16.60 -30.81 -0.46
CA VAL A 148 -17.34 -29.96 0.49
C VAL A 148 -16.36 -29.32 1.46
N ARG A 149 -16.36 -27.98 1.50
CA ARG A 149 -15.45 -27.19 2.34
C ARG A 149 -16.21 -26.25 3.26
N LYS A 150 -15.59 -25.92 4.40
CA LYS A 150 -16.14 -24.98 5.39
C LYS A 150 -15.77 -23.55 4.99
N ASN A 151 -16.78 -22.76 4.64
CA ASN A 151 -16.61 -21.36 4.25
C ASN A 151 -17.22 -20.44 5.32
N ALA A 152 -16.63 -19.26 5.46
CA ALA A 152 -17.17 -18.17 6.26
C ALA A 152 -17.46 -16.94 5.40
N ILE A 153 -18.43 -16.14 5.83
CA ILE A 153 -18.77 -14.84 5.24
C ILE A 153 -18.43 -13.75 6.25
N LEU A 154 -17.74 -12.71 5.79
CA LEU A 154 -17.29 -11.58 6.60
C LEU A 154 -18.12 -10.33 6.30
N SER A 155 -18.24 -9.47 7.31
CA SER A 155 -19.05 -8.24 7.31
C SER A 155 -18.42 -7.03 6.56
N PHE A 156 -17.73 -7.26 5.45
CA PHE A 156 -17.21 -6.21 4.56
C PHE A 156 -17.06 -6.77 3.14
N GLY A 157 -17.15 -5.91 2.13
CA GLY A 157 -17.00 -6.32 0.74
C GLY A 157 -16.19 -5.34 -0.10
N LEU A 158 -16.35 -5.45 -1.41
CA LEU A 158 -15.61 -4.66 -2.39
C LEU A 158 -15.82 -3.15 -2.24
N GLN A 159 -16.97 -2.70 -1.72
CA GLN A 159 -17.22 -1.28 -1.47
C GLN A 159 -16.31 -0.70 -0.38
N ASP A 160 -15.88 -1.55 0.57
CA ASP A 160 -15.03 -1.16 1.69
C ASP A 160 -13.56 -1.27 1.27
N VAL A 161 -13.17 -2.44 0.76
CA VAL A 161 -11.82 -2.69 0.25
C VAL A 161 -11.80 -3.91 -0.69
N PRO A 162 -11.11 -3.84 -1.85
CA PRO A 162 -10.88 -5.00 -2.70
C PRO A 162 -10.04 -6.07 -1.99
N TRP A 163 -10.46 -7.33 -2.11
CA TRP A 163 -9.75 -8.44 -1.47
C TRP A 163 -8.34 -8.66 -2.01
N GLU A 164 -8.04 -8.17 -3.21
CA GLU A 164 -6.70 -8.24 -3.81
C GLU A 164 -5.65 -7.45 -3.02
N ASN A 165 -6.09 -6.52 -2.16
CA ASN A 165 -5.24 -5.60 -1.41
C ASN A 165 -5.15 -5.95 0.09
N ILE A 166 -5.72 -7.09 0.50
CA ILE A 166 -5.70 -7.57 1.88
C ILE A 166 -5.25 -9.02 1.94
N HIS A 167 -4.55 -9.39 3.01
CA HIS A 167 -4.01 -10.72 3.17
C HIS A 167 -4.30 -11.23 4.58
N PRO A 168 -4.99 -12.38 4.72
CA PRO A 168 -5.24 -12.97 6.04
C PRO A 168 -3.95 -13.11 6.82
N VAL A 169 -3.97 -12.78 8.12
CA VAL A 169 -2.82 -12.97 9.01
C VAL A 169 -2.45 -14.44 9.07
N GLU A 170 -3.46 -15.30 9.24
CA GLU A 170 -3.37 -16.75 9.23
C GLU A 170 -3.25 -17.28 7.77
N GLU A 171 -2.11 -17.88 7.42
CA GLU A 171 -1.81 -18.32 6.03
C GLU A 171 -2.65 -19.52 5.56
N ASP A 172 -3.34 -20.21 6.46
CA ASP A 172 -4.25 -21.32 6.15
C ASP A 172 -5.67 -20.86 5.79
N ILE A 173 -5.95 -19.54 5.87
CA ILE A 173 -7.18 -18.93 5.38
C ILE A 173 -7.02 -18.49 3.93
N GLN A 174 -7.95 -18.91 3.08
CA GLN A 174 -7.99 -18.48 1.67
C GLN A 174 -9.19 -17.58 1.42
N ILE A 175 -8.97 -16.41 0.81
CA ILE A 175 -10.08 -15.60 0.29
C ILE A 175 -10.57 -16.22 -1.03
N LEU A 176 -11.87 -16.54 -1.10
CA LEU A 176 -12.51 -17.13 -2.27
C LEU A 176 -13.09 -16.08 -3.21
N GLY A 177 -13.44 -14.91 -2.67
CA GLY A 177 -13.90 -13.76 -3.44
C GLY A 177 -14.80 -12.83 -2.64
N GLN A 178 -15.35 -11.85 -3.33
CA GLN A 178 -16.17 -10.80 -2.74
C GLN A 178 -17.47 -10.54 -3.51
N THR A 179 -18.45 -10.03 -2.77
CA THR A 179 -19.61 -9.27 -3.27
C THR A 179 -19.39 -7.79 -2.91
N SER A 180 -20.36 -6.92 -3.22
CA SER A 180 -20.26 -5.50 -2.80
C SER A 180 -20.11 -5.35 -1.29
N ASN A 181 -20.77 -6.20 -0.49
CA ASN A 181 -20.91 -6.01 0.96
C ASN A 181 -20.24 -7.11 1.81
N HIS A 182 -19.81 -8.21 1.17
CA HIS A 182 -19.34 -9.39 1.89
C HIS A 182 -18.12 -10.03 1.23
N THR A 183 -17.23 -10.55 2.06
CA THR A 183 -16.04 -11.30 1.68
C THR A 183 -16.22 -12.75 2.08
N ILE A 184 -15.93 -13.67 1.16
CA ILE A 184 -16.07 -15.10 1.37
C ILE A 184 -14.68 -15.68 1.54
N ILE A 185 -14.48 -16.41 2.63
CA ILE A 185 -13.23 -17.09 2.93
C ILE A 185 -13.46 -18.59 3.11
N ASP A 186 -12.44 -19.37 2.79
CA ASP A 186 -12.32 -20.78 3.08
C ASP A 186 -11.54 -20.94 4.39
N ILE A 187 -12.15 -21.62 5.36
CA ILE A 187 -11.58 -21.88 6.68
C ILE A 187 -11.55 -23.38 6.97
N ASN A 188 -11.53 -24.21 5.93
CA ASN A 188 -11.63 -25.66 6.09
C ASN A 188 -10.34 -26.27 6.65
N ASP A 189 -9.20 -25.75 6.20
CA ASP A 189 -7.88 -26.30 6.51
C ASP A 189 -7.22 -25.54 7.68
N THR A 190 -7.97 -24.66 8.34
CA THR A 190 -7.47 -23.89 9.47
C THR A 190 -7.36 -24.76 10.71
N ASN A 191 -6.28 -24.58 11.48
CA ASN A 191 -6.17 -25.23 12.79
C ASN A 191 -7.15 -24.67 13.82
N ASP A 192 -7.54 -23.40 13.65
CA ASP A 192 -8.47 -22.70 14.52
C ASP A 192 -9.92 -23.12 14.29
N LYS A 193 -10.67 -23.22 15.39
CA LYS A 193 -12.10 -23.56 15.37
C LYS A 193 -12.96 -22.30 15.33
N TYR A 194 -12.94 -21.60 14.21
CA TYR A 194 -13.77 -20.41 14.00
C TYR A 194 -15.27 -20.68 14.16
N GLN A 195 -15.93 -19.76 14.86
CA GLN A 195 -17.36 -19.68 15.15
C GLN A 195 -17.95 -18.35 14.66
N LEU A 196 -19.28 -18.26 14.69
CA LEU A 196 -19.99 -17.03 14.39
C LEU A 196 -19.60 -15.94 15.40
N GLY A 197 -19.32 -14.72 14.91
CA GLY A 197 -18.86 -13.60 15.74
C GLY A 197 -17.35 -13.53 15.96
N ASP A 198 -16.58 -14.56 15.56
CA ASP A 198 -15.12 -14.49 15.62
C ASP A 198 -14.57 -13.48 14.61
N ILE A 199 -13.39 -12.94 14.91
CA ILE A 199 -12.72 -11.91 14.09
C ILE A 199 -11.61 -12.51 13.26
N ILE A 200 -11.66 -12.26 11.94
CA ILE A 200 -10.54 -12.51 11.03
C ILE A 200 -9.72 -11.22 10.87
N ARG A 201 -8.41 -11.38 10.83
CA ARG A 201 -7.44 -10.29 10.70
C ARG A 201 -6.77 -10.32 9.34
N PHE A 202 -6.57 -9.15 8.77
CA PHE A 202 -5.85 -9.00 7.52
C PHE A 202 -4.79 -7.93 7.65
N GLU A 203 -3.58 -8.23 7.18
CA GLU A 203 -2.61 -7.20 6.83
C GLU A 203 -3.03 -6.59 5.50
N VAL A 204 -2.85 -5.28 5.37
CA VAL A 204 -3.35 -4.52 4.22
C VAL A 204 -2.18 -3.87 3.48
N ASP A 205 -2.30 -3.68 2.17
CA ASP A 205 -1.33 -2.91 1.39
C ASP A 205 -1.65 -1.40 1.43
N TYR A 206 -0.88 -0.60 0.70
CA TYR A 206 -1.09 0.85 0.63
C TYR A 206 -2.47 1.24 0.08
N THR A 207 -2.96 0.53 -0.93
CA THR A 207 -4.27 0.80 -1.56
C THR A 207 -5.37 0.51 -0.56
N ALA A 208 -5.33 -0.63 0.11
CA ALA A 208 -6.30 -0.99 1.14
C ALA A 208 -6.25 -0.02 2.32
N LEU A 209 -5.07 0.35 2.81
CA LEU A 209 -4.94 1.35 3.88
C LEU A 209 -5.58 2.68 3.50
N MET A 210 -5.33 3.16 2.27
CA MET A 210 -5.92 4.39 1.76
C MET A 210 -7.45 4.31 1.71
N LEU A 211 -8.01 3.23 1.14
CA LEU A 211 -9.46 3.06 1.02
C LEU A 211 -10.13 2.93 2.39
N LEU A 212 -9.61 2.08 3.27
CA LEU A 212 -10.16 1.84 4.61
C LEU A 212 -10.11 3.10 5.49
N CYS A 213 -9.05 3.91 5.38
CA CYS A 213 -8.97 5.19 6.09
C CYS A 213 -10.06 6.18 5.66
N ASN A 214 -10.54 6.10 4.41
CA ASN A 214 -11.56 6.98 3.86
C ASN A 214 -12.98 6.38 3.90
N ALA A 215 -13.13 5.10 4.23
CA ALA A 215 -14.44 4.44 4.30
C ALA A 215 -15.16 4.78 5.62
N ASP A 216 -16.33 5.42 5.55
CA ASP A 216 -17.15 5.76 6.73
C ASP A 216 -17.66 4.52 7.49
N SER A 217 -17.86 3.42 6.77
CA SER A 217 -18.27 2.11 7.32
C SER A 217 -17.21 1.48 8.23
N VAL A 218 -15.94 1.91 8.11
CA VAL A 218 -14.81 1.30 8.81
C VAL A 218 -14.43 2.14 10.04
N LYS A 219 -14.60 1.54 11.23
CA LYS A 219 -14.14 2.14 12.50
C LYS A 219 -12.61 2.08 12.60
N LYS A 220 -11.97 3.22 12.80
CA LYS A 220 -10.52 3.32 13.04
C LYS A 220 -10.23 3.22 14.53
N VAL A 221 -9.27 2.39 14.90
CA VAL A 221 -8.80 2.21 16.27
C VAL A 221 -7.28 2.30 16.29
N PHE A 222 -6.75 3.26 17.04
CA PHE A 222 -5.31 3.42 17.24
C PHE A 222 -4.90 2.62 18.47
N LEU A 223 -4.08 1.59 18.26
CA LEU A 223 -3.51 0.77 19.32
C LEU A 223 -2.23 1.47 19.79
N ASN A 224 -2.13 1.74 21.09
CA ASN A 224 -1.08 2.52 21.76
C ASN A 224 -1.21 4.04 21.59
N LYS A 225 -1.89 4.66 22.57
CA LYS A 225 -1.41 5.93 23.13
C LYS A 225 -0.21 5.57 24.02
N GLN A 226 1.01 5.79 23.54
CA GLN A 226 2.11 6.12 24.44
C GLN A 226 2.19 7.64 24.52
#